data_AF-A0A5J1H288-F1
#
_entry.id   AF-A0A5J1H288-F1
#
_cell.length_a   1.000
_cell.length_b   1.000
_cell.length_c   1.000
_cell.angle_alpha   90.00
_cell.angle_beta   90.00
_cell.angle_gamma   90.00
#
_symmetry.space_group_name_H-M   'P 1'
#
loop_
_entity.id
_entity.type
_entity.pdbx_description
1 polymer ?
#
loop_
_entity_poly.entity_id
_entity_poly.type
_entity_poly.pdbx_seq_one_letter_code
_entity_poly.pdbx_strand_id
1 'polypeptide(L)'
;MTIEQSLHKLVNAFKEGKYNMGVIEYSDKELSSPIINPPLSGELLYYYSHLNLKDVPIFSGDLHLQLIENNDLENALDGWRSPDDQSDWRDDYIIFAERHGDVLFCDLRDINSPVYSCRHGAGKITPYKLTNSLSEFIHIYTSIIEVDRVEFNHEINDEDFNQKPEFTLSMKNILEKNLTHDLSNNFFNFFFG
;
A
#
# COMPACT_ATOMS: atom_id res chain seq x y z
N MET A 1 4.77 -6.92 -14.44
CA MET A 1 5.62 -7.18 -13.25
C MET A 1 5.01 -8.35 -12.51
N THR A 2 5.78 -9.31 -12.02
CA THR A 2 5.22 -10.36 -11.14
C THR A 2 5.19 -9.89 -9.68
N ILE A 3 4.36 -10.50 -8.83
CA ILE A 3 4.35 -10.20 -7.39
C ILE A 3 5.72 -10.41 -6.75
N GLU A 4 6.41 -11.52 -7.04
CA GLU A 4 7.79 -11.80 -6.58
C GLU A 4 8.76 -10.65 -6.88
N GLN A 5 8.79 -10.19 -8.15
CA GLN A 5 9.64 -9.07 -8.55
C GLN A 5 9.31 -7.79 -7.79
N SER A 6 8.02 -7.54 -7.56
CA SER A 6 7.56 -6.39 -6.77
C SER A 6 7.95 -6.50 -5.30
N LEU A 7 7.89 -7.69 -4.68
CA LEU A 7 8.31 -7.90 -3.28
C LEU A 7 9.82 -7.64 -3.10
N HIS A 8 10.66 -8.10 -4.04
CA HIS A 8 12.08 -7.77 -4.01
C HIS A 8 12.34 -6.27 -4.10
N LYS A 9 11.60 -5.55 -4.95
CA LYS A 9 11.68 -4.08 -5.01
C LYS A 9 11.26 -3.43 -3.71
N LEU A 10 10.18 -3.90 -3.07
CA LEU A 10 9.70 -3.39 -1.79
C LEU A 10 10.77 -3.53 -0.71
N VAL A 11 11.35 -4.72 -0.57
CA VAL A 11 12.40 -5.03 0.43
C VAL A 11 13.64 -4.18 0.20
N ASN A 12 14.06 -4.00 -1.06
CA ASN A 12 15.21 -3.17 -1.39
C ASN A 12 14.95 -1.69 -1.08
N ALA A 13 13.81 -1.15 -1.54
CA ALA A 13 13.42 0.23 -1.25
C ALA A 13 13.33 0.48 0.26
N PHE A 14 12.81 -0.49 1.03
CA PHE A 14 12.73 -0.37 2.47
C PHE A 14 14.11 -0.30 3.14
N LYS A 15 15.07 -1.15 2.71
CA LYS A 15 16.45 -1.17 3.24
C LYS A 15 17.23 0.10 2.92
N GLU A 16 16.93 0.75 1.80
CA GLU A 16 17.58 1.98 1.37
C GLU A 16 17.05 3.22 2.11
N GLY A 17 15.85 3.15 2.69
CA GLY A 17 15.24 4.24 3.43
C GLY A 17 15.85 4.41 4.82
N LYS A 18 16.67 5.45 5.00
CA LYS A 18 17.41 5.74 6.23
C LYS A 18 16.53 5.86 7.49
N TYR A 19 15.29 6.31 7.34
CA TYR A 19 14.37 6.58 8.45
C TYR A 19 13.25 5.55 8.55
N ASN A 20 13.27 4.50 7.75
CA ASN A 20 12.28 3.43 7.84
C ASN A 20 12.42 2.70 9.19
N MET A 21 11.30 2.22 9.72
CA MET A 21 11.25 1.55 11.03
C MET A 21 10.68 0.15 10.87
N GLY A 22 11.08 -0.77 11.73
CA GLY A 22 10.66 -2.17 11.67
C GLY A 22 11.45 -3.00 10.66
N VAL A 23 10.87 -4.13 10.24
CA VAL A 23 11.52 -5.14 9.41
C VAL A 23 10.64 -5.53 8.24
N ILE A 24 11.23 -5.52 7.04
CA ILE A 24 10.69 -6.17 5.85
C ILE A 24 11.78 -7.06 5.25
N GLU A 25 11.56 -8.37 5.27
CA GLU A 25 12.47 -9.34 4.67
C GLU A 25 11.72 -10.29 3.73
N TYR A 26 12.36 -10.61 2.60
CA TYR A 26 11.87 -11.63 1.70
C TYR A 26 12.39 -13.01 2.11
N SER A 27 11.53 -14.03 2.00
CA SER A 27 11.88 -15.44 2.20
C SER A 27 11.63 -16.22 0.91
N ASP A 28 12.66 -16.93 0.41
CA ASP A 28 12.52 -17.86 -0.74
C ASP A 28 11.67 -19.09 -0.41
N LYS A 29 11.38 -19.31 0.89
CA LYS A 29 10.50 -20.38 1.37
C LYS A 29 9.22 -19.76 1.89
N GLU A 30 8.10 -20.41 1.58
CA GLU A 30 6.81 -20.03 2.15
C GLU A 30 6.85 -20.05 3.69
N LEU A 31 6.55 -18.89 4.26
CA LEU A 31 6.27 -18.68 5.66
C LEU A 31 4.86 -19.17 5.98
N SER A 32 4.58 -19.40 7.26
CA SER A 32 3.23 -19.72 7.71
C SER A 32 2.30 -18.55 7.40
N SER A 33 1.30 -18.79 6.56
CA SER A 33 0.25 -17.81 6.28
C SER A 33 -0.54 -17.51 7.55
N PRO A 34 -0.99 -16.26 7.72
CA PRO A 34 -1.81 -15.88 8.86
C PRO A 34 -3.15 -16.62 8.81
N ILE A 35 -3.63 -17.03 9.99
CA ILE A 35 -4.92 -17.70 10.15
C ILE A 35 -5.96 -16.60 10.31
N ILE A 36 -6.60 -16.22 9.20
CA ILE A 36 -7.63 -15.18 9.16
C ILE A 36 -8.89 -15.68 8.44
N ASN A 37 -10.02 -15.02 8.67
CA ASN A 37 -11.28 -15.31 7.98
C ASN A 37 -11.78 -14.08 7.17
N PRO A 38 -12.06 -14.22 5.87
CA PRO A 38 -11.82 -15.39 5.02
C PRO A 38 -10.31 -15.64 4.81
N PRO A 39 -9.89 -16.88 4.50
CA PRO A 39 -8.49 -17.18 4.21
C PRO A 39 -7.95 -16.32 3.07
N LEU A 40 -6.69 -15.89 3.20
CA LEU A 40 -6.01 -15.14 2.15
C LEU A 40 -5.95 -15.91 0.83
N SER A 41 -6.00 -15.18 -0.28
CA SER A 41 -5.90 -15.69 -1.64
C SER A 41 -5.04 -14.78 -2.52
N GLY A 42 -4.69 -15.25 -3.71
CA GLY A 42 -4.06 -14.42 -4.75
C GLY A 42 -2.69 -13.84 -4.40
N GLU A 43 -2.39 -12.66 -4.96
CA GLU A 43 -1.13 -11.96 -4.70
C GLU A 43 -0.98 -11.56 -3.23
N LEU A 44 -2.07 -11.30 -2.49
CA LEU A 44 -1.99 -10.99 -1.07
C LEU A 44 -1.58 -12.22 -0.24
N LEU A 45 -2.03 -13.42 -0.61
CA LEU A 45 -1.50 -14.65 -0.01
C LEU A 45 -0.01 -14.79 -0.27
N TYR A 46 0.44 -14.55 -1.51
CA TYR A 46 1.86 -14.61 -1.87
C TYR A 46 2.68 -13.58 -1.09
N TYR A 47 2.16 -12.36 -0.93
CA TYR A 47 2.74 -11.30 -0.12
C TYR A 47 3.01 -11.77 1.31
N TYR A 48 2.00 -12.29 2.00
CA TYR A 48 2.13 -12.71 3.40
C TYR A 48 2.85 -14.06 3.59
N SER A 49 2.93 -14.90 2.55
CA SER A 49 3.72 -16.13 2.59
C SER A 49 5.20 -15.92 2.29
N HIS A 50 5.61 -14.76 1.75
CA HIS A 50 7.03 -14.51 1.41
C HIS A 50 7.63 -13.28 2.10
N LEU A 51 6.82 -12.44 2.75
CA LEU A 51 7.33 -11.34 3.57
C LEU A 51 7.29 -11.67 5.06
N ASN A 52 8.44 -11.49 5.70
CA ASN A 52 8.54 -11.39 7.16
C ASN A 52 8.45 -9.91 7.55
N LEU A 53 7.29 -9.51 8.06
CA LEU A 53 6.99 -8.18 8.60
C LEU A 53 7.08 -8.22 10.13
N LYS A 54 7.88 -7.33 10.74
CA LYS A 54 8.04 -7.25 12.21
C LYS A 54 8.29 -5.82 12.67
N ASP A 55 8.05 -5.60 13.97
CA ASP A 55 8.38 -4.37 14.69
C ASP A 55 7.76 -3.11 14.05
N VAL A 56 6.52 -3.24 13.54
CA VAL A 56 5.71 -2.20 12.90
C VAL A 56 6.44 -1.59 11.69
N PRO A 57 6.49 -2.30 10.55
CA PRO A 57 7.22 -1.85 9.37
C PRO A 57 6.63 -0.56 8.78
N ILE A 58 7.41 0.51 8.76
CA ILE A 58 7.01 1.84 8.31
C ILE A 58 8.00 2.37 7.28
N PHE A 59 7.50 2.72 6.10
CA PHE A 59 8.15 3.66 5.20
C PHE A 59 7.94 5.07 5.75
N SER A 60 9.02 5.81 5.97
CA SER A 60 8.98 7.16 6.55
C SER A 60 9.02 8.27 5.49
N GLY A 61 8.71 9.50 5.90
CA GLY A 61 8.70 10.69 5.02
C GLY A 61 7.32 10.98 4.43
N ASP A 62 7.26 11.80 3.38
CA ASP A 62 5.99 12.22 2.77
C ASP A 62 5.18 11.06 2.15
N LEU A 63 5.89 10.01 1.76
CA LEU A 63 5.34 8.76 1.25
C LEU A 63 5.04 7.76 2.38
N HIS A 64 4.76 8.26 3.59
CA HIS A 64 4.51 7.45 4.77
C HIS A 64 3.55 6.30 4.50
N LEU A 65 3.95 5.10 4.88
CA LEU A 65 3.11 3.91 4.78
C LEU A 65 3.52 2.90 5.85
N GLN A 66 2.58 2.53 6.71
CA GLN A 66 2.76 1.45 7.69
C GLN A 66 2.17 0.16 7.12
N LEU A 67 2.94 -0.91 7.11
CA LEU A 67 2.47 -2.23 6.68
C LEU A 67 1.93 -3.01 7.88
N ILE A 68 0.81 -3.70 7.67
CA ILE A 68 0.19 -4.52 8.71
C ILE A 68 0.89 -5.87 8.78
N GLU A 69 1.30 -6.28 9.97
CA GLU A 69 1.95 -7.57 10.19
C GLU A 69 0.95 -8.73 10.13
N ASN A 70 1.45 -9.94 9.84
CA ASN A 70 0.64 -11.16 9.76
C ASN A 70 -0.26 -11.36 10.98
N ASN A 71 0.25 -11.08 12.18
CA ASN A 71 -0.45 -11.30 13.44
C ASN A 71 -1.48 -10.21 13.77
N ASP A 72 -1.44 -9.07 13.06
CA ASP A 72 -2.30 -7.92 13.29
C ASP A 72 -3.37 -7.73 12.21
N LEU A 73 -3.43 -8.61 11.20
CA LEU A 73 -4.41 -8.55 10.12
C LEU A 73 -5.86 -8.55 10.61
N GLU A 74 -6.20 -9.40 11.58
CA GLU A 74 -7.56 -9.41 12.15
C GLU A 74 -7.84 -8.13 12.96
N ASN A 75 -6.88 -7.70 13.77
CA ASN A 75 -6.99 -6.46 14.56
C ASN A 75 -7.17 -5.23 13.65
N ALA A 76 -6.51 -5.19 12.49
CA ALA A 76 -6.64 -4.10 11.53
C ALA A 76 -8.06 -4.00 10.94
N LEU A 77 -8.84 -5.07 10.98
CA LEU A 77 -10.23 -5.13 10.49
C LEU A 77 -11.25 -4.77 11.57
N ASP A 78 -10.82 -4.66 12.83
CA ASP A 78 -11.68 -4.23 13.93
C ASP A 78 -12.18 -2.80 13.68
N GLY A 79 -13.49 -2.60 13.87
CA GLY A 79 -14.15 -1.33 13.58
C GLY A 79 -14.53 -1.13 12.11
N TRP A 80 -13.88 -1.82 11.17
CA TRP A 80 -14.29 -1.87 9.77
C TRP A 80 -15.37 -2.93 9.55
N ARG A 81 -15.21 -4.10 10.16
CA ARG A 81 -16.26 -5.14 10.22
C ARG A 81 -17.19 -4.87 11.39
N SER A 82 -17.94 -3.76 11.36
CA SER A 82 -18.91 -3.48 12.43
C SER A 82 -20.03 -4.53 12.41
N PRO A 83 -20.35 -5.20 13.53
CA PRO A 83 -21.42 -6.20 13.61
C PRO A 83 -22.82 -5.59 13.39
N ASP A 84 -22.97 -4.29 13.59
CA ASP A 84 -24.24 -3.59 13.60
C ASP A 84 -24.61 -3.04 12.21
N ASP A 85 -24.60 -3.87 11.15
CA ASP A 85 -25.20 -3.66 9.80
C ASP A 85 -24.97 -2.30 9.09
N GLN A 86 -24.11 -1.44 9.62
CA GLN A 86 -23.89 -0.06 9.19
C GLN A 86 -22.55 0.11 8.46
N SER A 87 -21.72 -0.93 8.44
CA SER A 87 -20.51 -0.92 7.64
C SER A 87 -20.78 -1.52 6.28
N ASP A 88 -20.58 -0.74 5.23
CA ASP A 88 -20.54 -1.22 3.84
C ASP A 88 -19.24 -2.02 3.54
N TRP A 89 -18.43 -2.33 4.57
CA TRP A 89 -17.22 -3.13 4.44
C TRP A 89 -17.54 -4.58 4.12
N ARG A 90 -16.73 -5.17 3.22
CA ARG A 90 -16.90 -6.55 2.79
C ARG A 90 -15.91 -7.45 3.51
N ASP A 91 -16.32 -8.67 3.84
CA ASP A 91 -15.43 -9.64 4.48
C ASP A 91 -14.19 -9.95 3.62
N ASP A 92 -14.33 -9.92 2.29
CA ASP A 92 -13.24 -10.13 1.32
C ASP A 92 -12.24 -8.96 1.23
N TYR A 93 -12.49 -7.85 1.94
CA TYR A 93 -11.58 -6.71 1.98
C TYR A 93 -10.62 -6.85 3.16
N ILE A 94 -9.34 -7.05 2.83
CA ILE A 94 -8.26 -7.23 3.80
C ILE A 94 -7.33 -6.03 3.77
N ILE A 95 -7.20 -5.35 4.90
CA ILE A 95 -6.29 -4.22 5.09
C ILE A 95 -4.86 -4.77 5.22
N PHE A 96 -3.95 -4.26 4.40
CA PHE A 96 -2.53 -4.66 4.45
C PHE A 96 -1.60 -3.50 4.76
N ALA A 97 -2.09 -2.26 4.71
CA ALA A 97 -1.32 -1.09 5.08
C ALA A 97 -2.23 0.06 5.51
N GLU A 98 -1.66 1.01 6.24
CA GLU A 98 -2.31 2.25 6.65
C GLU A 98 -1.42 3.47 6.43
N ARG A 99 -2.06 4.63 6.26
CA ARG A 99 -1.43 5.94 6.14
C ARG A 99 -2.32 6.98 6.81
N HIS A 100 -1.85 7.54 7.92
CA HIS A 100 -2.51 8.67 8.62
C HIS A 100 -4.02 8.47 8.90
N GLY A 101 -4.43 7.23 9.20
CA GLY A 101 -5.84 6.88 9.46
C GLY A 101 -6.63 6.45 8.22
N ASP A 102 -6.07 6.60 7.01
CA ASP A 102 -6.61 5.97 5.81
C ASP A 102 -6.01 4.57 5.64
N VAL A 103 -6.82 3.64 5.14
CA VAL A 103 -6.42 2.24 4.94
C VAL A 103 -6.20 1.92 3.48
N LEU A 104 -5.30 0.97 3.24
CA LEU A 104 -5.08 0.31 1.97
C LEU A 104 -5.43 -1.16 2.12
N PHE A 105 -6.32 -1.63 1.24
CA PHE A 105 -6.86 -2.98 1.32
C PHE A 105 -6.95 -3.62 -0.06
N CYS A 106 -6.93 -4.95 -0.07
CA CYS A 106 -7.14 -5.74 -1.27
C CYS A 106 -8.52 -6.41 -1.27
N ASP A 107 -9.05 -6.66 -2.47
CA ASP A 107 -10.23 -7.49 -2.69
C ASP A 107 -9.83 -8.94 -3.00
N LEU A 108 -10.08 -9.86 -2.06
CA LEU A 108 -9.68 -11.28 -2.17
C LEU A 108 -10.43 -12.06 -3.25
N ARG A 109 -11.50 -11.50 -3.83
CA ARG A 109 -12.25 -12.14 -4.92
C ARG A 109 -11.51 -12.12 -6.25
N ASP A 110 -10.47 -11.29 -6.37
CA ASP A 110 -9.60 -11.22 -7.54
C ASP A 110 -8.21 -11.74 -7.19
N ILE A 111 -7.71 -12.70 -7.97
CA ILE A 111 -6.41 -13.34 -7.75
C ILE A 111 -5.24 -12.35 -7.82
N ASN A 112 -5.42 -11.23 -8.52
CA ASN A 112 -4.41 -10.18 -8.60
C ASN A 112 -4.39 -9.28 -7.36
N SER A 113 -5.35 -9.43 -6.44
CA SER A 113 -5.47 -8.62 -5.22
C SER A 113 -5.39 -7.10 -5.52
N PRO A 114 -6.32 -6.55 -6.34
CA PRO A 114 -6.34 -5.13 -6.65
C PRO A 114 -6.40 -4.29 -5.37
N VAL A 115 -5.65 -3.18 -5.35
CA VAL A 115 -5.53 -2.31 -4.17
C VAL A 115 -6.56 -1.18 -4.24
N TYR A 116 -7.20 -0.96 -3.11
CA TYR A 116 -8.20 0.07 -2.87
C TYR A 116 -7.83 0.90 -1.65
N SER A 117 -8.37 2.10 -1.59
CA SER A 117 -8.56 2.85 -0.36
C SER A 117 -10.02 3.28 -0.26
N CYS A 118 -10.39 4.00 0.78
CA CYS A 118 -11.76 4.45 1.01
C CYS A 118 -11.82 5.94 1.32
N ARG A 119 -12.92 6.58 0.90
CA ARG A 119 -13.26 7.94 1.31
C ARG A 119 -14.32 7.89 2.39
N HIS A 120 -14.14 8.71 3.42
CA HIS A 120 -15.13 8.96 4.45
C HIS A 120 -16.03 10.14 4.05
N GLY A 121 -17.34 9.93 3.96
CA GLY A 121 -18.27 11.01 3.61
C GLY A 121 -19.71 10.69 4.00
N ALA A 122 -20.41 11.64 4.62
CA ALA A 122 -21.81 11.52 5.01
C ALA A 122 -22.16 10.22 5.79
N GLY A 123 -21.23 9.75 6.64
CA GLY A 123 -21.39 8.51 7.41
C GLY A 123 -21.25 7.23 6.60
N LYS A 124 -20.71 7.31 5.36
CA LYS A 124 -20.45 6.15 4.49
C LYS A 124 -18.97 6.02 4.17
N ILE A 125 -18.56 4.77 3.99
CA ILE A 125 -17.24 4.38 3.51
C ILE A 125 -17.41 4.03 2.04
N THR A 126 -16.79 4.81 1.14
CA THR A 126 -16.82 4.52 -0.30
C THR A 126 -15.46 4.04 -0.78
N PRO A 127 -15.29 2.74 -1.09
CA PRO A 127 -14.09 2.22 -1.72
C PRO A 127 -13.81 2.88 -3.06
N TYR A 128 -12.53 3.13 -3.37
CA TYR A 128 -12.07 3.51 -4.69
C TYR A 128 -10.75 2.81 -5.02
N LYS A 129 -10.64 2.37 -6.27
CA LYS A 129 -9.52 1.55 -6.73
C LYS A 129 -8.29 2.42 -7.01
N LEU A 130 -7.12 1.94 -6.56
CA LEU A 130 -5.82 2.56 -6.83
C LEU A 130 -5.07 1.84 -7.95
N THR A 131 -5.05 0.51 -7.91
CA THR A 131 -4.34 -0.32 -8.91
C THR A 131 -5.12 -1.60 -9.22
N ASN A 132 -4.77 -2.27 -10.32
CA ASN A 132 -5.38 -3.52 -10.74
C ASN A 132 -4.78 -4.75 -10.08
N SER A 133 -3.60 -4.63 -9.47
CA SER A 133 -2.97 -5.69 -8.69
C SER A 133 -2.13 -5.13 -7.54
N LEU A 134 -1.82 -5.98 -6.57
CA LEU A 134 -0.90 -5.66 -5.48
C LEU A 134 0.53 -5.48 -6.01
N SER A 135 0.94 -6.31 -6.96
CA SER A 135 2.22 -6.22 -7.65
C SER A 135 2.40 -4.90 -8.39
N GLU A 136 1.35 -4.38 -9.03
CA GLU A 136 1.33 -3.07 -9.68
C GLU A 136 1.43 -1.93 -8.65
N PHE A 137 0.68 -2.00 -7.55
CA PHE A 137 0.77 -1.02 -6.46
C PHE A 137 2.19 -0.93 -5.90
N ILE A 138 2.77 -2.08 -5.53
CA ILE A 138 4.12 -2.13 -4.95
C ILE A 138 5.15 -1.61 -5.96
N HIS A 139 5.02 -1.97 -7.25
CA HIS A 139 5.94 -1.47 -8.27
C HIS A 139 5.89 0.05 -8.39
N ILE A 140 4.69 0.63 -8.46
CA ILE A 140 4.51 2.07 -8.58
C ILE A 140 5.03 2.77 -7.34
N TYR A 141 4.59 2.33 -6.15
CA TYR A 141 5.00 2.91 -4.86
C TYR A 141 6.52 2.92 -4.68
N THR A 142 7.19 1.80 -4.98
CA THR A 142 8.65 1.72 -4.88
C THR A 142 9.38 2.56 -5.93
N SER A 143 8.81 2.72 -7.14
CA SER A 143 9.39 3.61 -8.16
C SER A 143 9.31 5.08 -7.75
N ILE A 144 8.25 5.45 -7.04
CA ILE A 144 8.06 6.79 -6.48
C ILE A 144 9.06 7.05 -5.35
N ILE A 145 9.25 6.09 -4.43
CA ILE A 145 10.28 6.17 -3.38
C ILE A 145 11.68 6.32 -4.00
N GLU A 146 11.96 5.59 -5.07
CA GLU A 146 13.25 5.69 -5.77
C GLU A 146 13.47 7.09 -6.34
N VAL A 147 12.45 7.70 -6.98
CA VAL A 147 12.52 9.09 -7.46
C VAL A 147 12.72 10.07 -6.31
N ASP A 148 11.91 9.99 -5.26
CA ASP A 148 12.06 10.81 -4.05
C ASP A 148 13.51 10.76 -3.51
N ARG A 149 14.05 9.55 -3.37
CA ARG A 149 15.39 9.31 -2.84
C ARG A 149 16.51 9.77 -3.79
N VAL A 150 16.44 9.40 -5.06
CA VAL A 150 17.56 9.54 -6.01
C VAL A 150 17.57 10.91 -6.69
N GLU A 151 16.40 11.40 -7.11
CA GLU A 151 16.28 12.66 -7.84
C GLU A 151 16.08 13.85 -6.90
N PHE A 152 15.35 13.66 -5.80
CA PHE A 152 14.96 14.74 -4.89
C PHE A 152 15.68 14.70 -3.54
N ASN A 153 16.44 13.65 -3.22
CA ASN A 153 17.14 13.49 -1.94
C ASN A 153 16.22 13.72 -0.72
N HIS A 154 14.97 13.25 -0.79
CA HIS A 154 13.93 13.47 0.22
C HIS A 154 13.49 14.92 0.43
N GLU A 155 13.84 15.82 -0.50
CA GLU A 155 13.42 17.23 -0.49
C GLU A 155 12.34 17.45 -1.55
N ILE A 156 11.17 16.82 -1.38
CA ILE A 156 10.06 16.96 -2.35
C ILE A 156 9.16 18.15 -2.09
N ASN A 157 9.31 18.82 -0.95
CA ASN A 157 8.58 20.03 -0.60
C ASN A 157 9.47 21.27 -0.74
N ASP A 158 8.87 22.41 -1.10
CA ASP A 158 9.51 23.72 -1.12
C ASP A 158 9.57 24.36 0.28
N GLU A 159 10.07 25.60 0.35
CA GLU A 159 10.20 26.35 1.61
C GLU A 159 8.86 26.67 2.29
N ASP A 160 7.77 26.64 1.51
CA ASP A 160 6.39 26.89 1.96
C ASP A 160 5.64 25.58 2.27
N PHE A 161 6.35 24.44 2.31
CA PHE A 161 5.79 23.10 2.50
C PHE A 161 4.81 22.66 1.40
N ASN A 162 4.89 23.25 0.20
CA ASN A 162 4.16 22.75 -0.96
C ASN A 162 5.01 21.73 -1.71
N GLN A 163 4.36 20.73 -2.32
CA GLN A 163 5.05 19.78 -3.18
C GLN A 163 5.67 20.50 -4.37
N LYS A 164 6.96 20.22 -4.62
CA LYS A 164 7.70 20.77 -5.76
C LYS A 164 6.99 20.38 -7.07
N PRO A 165 6.76 21.34 -8.00
CA PRO A 165 6.14 21.05 -9.29
C PRO A 165 6.87 19.97 -10.09
N GLU A 166 8.21 19.92 -9.99
CA GLU A 166 9.04 18.94 -10.68
C GLU A 166 8.79 17.52 -10.14
N PHE A 167 8.65 17.38 -8.82
CA PHE A 167 8.30 16.11 -8.20
C PHE A 167 6.91 15.66 -8.64
N THR A 168 5.94 16.57 -8.59
CA THR A 168 4.57 16.31 -9.05
C THR A 168 4.53 15.85 -10.52
N LEU A 169 5.38 16.42 -11.37
CA LEU A 169 5.49 16.01 -12.77
C LEU A 169 6.11 14.61 -12.92
N SER A 170 7.22 14.32 -12.21
CA SER A 170 7.83 12.97 -12.21
C SER A 170 6.84 11.91 -11.73
N MET A 171 6.07 12.22 -10.69
CA MET A 171 4.99 11.38 -10.18
C MET A 171 3.92 11.09 -11.22
N LYS A 172 3.34 12.12 -11.84
CA LYS A 172 2.33 11.96 -12.90
C LYS A 172 2.87 11.11 -14.06
N ASN A 173 4.12 11.33 -14.46
CA ASN A 173 4.76 10.53 -15.50
C ASN A 173 4.89 9.04 -15.12
N ILE A 174 5.18 8.70 -13.86
CA ILE A 174 5.20 7.31 -13.38
C ILE A 174 3.79 6.74 -13.45
N LEU A 175 2.80 7.46 -12.92
CA LEU A 175 1.42 6.97 -12.83
C LEU A 175 0.83 6.75 -14.23
N GLU A 176 0.92 7.73 -15.13
CA GLU A 176 0.34 7.66 -16.48
C GLU A 176 1.01 6.60 -17.38
N LYS A 177 2.25 6.19 -17.07
CA LYS A 177 2.92 5.08 -17.76
C LYS A 177 2.41 3.70 -17.32
N ASN A 178 1.88 3.59 -16.11
CA ASN A 178 1.53 2.32 -15.49
C ASN A 178 0.02 2.13 -15.29
N LEU A 179 -0.75 3.22 -15.20
CA LEU A 179 -2.15 3.22 -14.84
C LEU A 179 -3.01 3.94 -15.87
N THR A 180 -4.30 3.63 -15.88
CA THR A 180 -5.29 4.45 -16.59
C THR A 180 -5.39 5.83 -15.94
N HIS A 181 -5.98 6.80 -16.65
CA HIS A 181 -6.15 8.15 -16.13
C HIS A 181 -6.88 8.19 -14.79
N ASP A 182 -7.98 7.45 -14.64
CA ASP A 182 -8.78 7.42 -13.41
C ASP A 182 -8.00 6.83 -12.22
N LEU A 183 -7.27 5.73 -12.45
CA LEU A 183 -6.44 5.10 -11.42
C LEU A 183 -5.23 5.98 -11.04
N SER A 184 -4.62 6.64 -12.03
CA SER A 184 -3.55 7.61 -11.80
C SER A 184 -4.02 8.75 -10.89
N ASN A 185 -5.20 9.32 -11.18
CA ASN A 185 -5.79 10.38 -10.36
C ASN A 185 -6.11 9.89 -8.95
N ASN A 186 -6.69 8.69 -8.81
CA ASN A 186 -6.99 8.11 -7.50
C ASN A 186 -5.72 7.88 -6.66
N PHE A 187 -4.67 7.32 -7.27
CA PHE A 187 -3.39 7.08 -6.59
C PHE A 187 -2.74 8.39 -6.16
N PHE A 188 -2.67 9.37 -7.07
CA PHE A 188 -2.10 10.68 -6.78
C PHE A 188 -2.83 11.35 -5.61
N ASN A 189 -4.16 11.39 -5.66
CA ASN A 189 -4.98 12.02 -4.62
C ASN A 189 -4.88 11.30 -3.27
N PHE A 190 -4.65 9.98 -3.25
CA PHE A 190 -4.49 9.24 -1.99
C PHE A 190 -3.23 9.67 -1.22
N PHE A 191 -2.12 9.88 -1.91
CA PHE A 191 -0.86 10.29 -1.25
C PHE A 191 -0.74 11.80 -1.06
N PHE A 192 -1.30 12.59 -1.98
CA PHE A 192 -0.94 14.00 -2.14
C PHE A 192 -2.13 14.95 -2.34
N GLY A 193 -3.37 14.43 -2.34
CA GLY A 193 -4.60 15.21 -2.54
C GLY A 193 -5.23 15.75 -1.26
#